data_AF-Q6CE46-F1
#
_entry.id   AF-Q6CE46-F1
#
_cell.length_a   1.000
_cell.length_b   1.000
_cell.length_c   1.000
_cell.angle_alpha   90.00
_cell.angle_beta   90.00
_cell.angle_gamma   90.00
#
_symmetry.space_group_name_H-M   'P 1'
#
loop_
_entity.id
_entity.type
_entity.pdbx_description
1 polymer ?
#
loop_
_entity_poly.entity_id
_entity_poly.type
_entity_poly.pdbx_seq_one_letter_code
_entity_poly.pdbx_strand_id
1 'polypeptide(L)'
;MGKKNKNKKAASAAPDNAAAEDVVVEDTNVPETPVTPETESKKETVETNGSSLEEQVAALKEQLSTTTKRLEVERDVAVKRKEAEIDQLKKEMESGDRDDKVNEEQVAQLKQQIEEYKKSSSQSEGEVKKLQGQLEEAKKGGDKEVSGLKKDLAEAKKEVEEAHKKTESLKSLEKEVSELKQKLQEAELANSSSDEVEKLQKKVSELELANSDTSTTNSTEITSLKEQLEAKTEQYDSLLDRITQIKSTLGERLKSDAAELADTREKLEKESEKVALLKDELVEQSQESKKLNQELKQAREKFQSEIDGLSRERDLLKREILVVQETANKSQGASSKYEIALSELKTVNSDLETRNSVLQDELTALKKSVQRYIAERKDLEDQVEELKNEKTSSSGELEKQILEHKTVSDSLRKDLDSALKETEELKSECKKLEDKLASASDFEKESKDKSLLIGKLRHEAVILNEHLTNALQMIKKSSEGDTVDKQLVSNLILSFVSLSRGDTKKFEVLQLISNFLEWDEQEKVQAGLSRSSFVTDGKLEKSSSSTQLSGQGGDRQPAVGFFGKFAEFLDREAGKK
;
A
#
# COMPACT_ATOMS: atom_id res chain seq x y z
N MET A 1 -4.01 23.93 -35.82
CA MET A 1 -4.31 22.59 -35.26
C MET A 1 -4.49 22.75 -33.75
N GLY A 2 -5.33 22.03 -33.01
CA GLY A 2 -6.36 21.05 -33.37
C GLY A 2 -7.07 20.55 -32.10
N LYS A 3 -8.11 21.23 -31.63
CA LYS A 3 -8.74 20.97 -30.32
C LYS A 3 -9.29 19.54 -30.18
N LYS A 4 -9.02 18.88 -29.05
CA LYS A 4 -9.90 17.83 -28.50
C LYS A 4 -10.15 18.09 -27.02
N ASN A 5 -11.43 18.31 -26.69
CA ASN A 5 -11.97 18.46 -25.35
C ASN A 5 -12.86 17.23 -25.07
N LYS A 6 -12.64 16.51 -23.96
CA LYS A 6 -13.44 15.40 -23.40
C LYS A 6 -12.74 14.91 -22.11
N ASN A 7 -13.43 14.48 -21.05
CA ASN A 7 -14.88 14.51 -20.80
C ASN A 7 -15.17 14.56 -19.29
N LYS A 8 -16.33 15.10 -18.89
CA LYS A 8 -16.89 14.91 -17.53
C LYS A 8 -17.29 13.43 -17.32
N LYS A 9 -17.09 12.91 -16.12
CA LYS A 9 -18.03 11.94 -15.51
C LYS A 9 -18.08 12.17 -14.00
N ALA A 10 -19.28 12.40 -13.48
CA ALA A 10 -19.51 12.50 -12.03
C ALA A 10 -19.88 11.13 -11.45
N ALA A 11 -19.60 10.95 -10.16
CA ALA A 11 -20.20 9.91 -9.33
C ALA A 11 -20.53 10.56 -7.97
N SER A 12 -21.76 10.40 -7.50
CA SER A 12 -22.28 11.06 -6.30
C SER A 12 -23.12 10.09 -5.47
N ALA A 13 -22.57 9.65 -4.34
CA ALA A 13 -23.26 9.03 -3.19
C ALA A 13 -22.17 8.65 -2.16
N ALA A 14 -22.30 8.89 -0.86
CA ALA A 14 -23.26 9.75 -0.16
C ALA A 14 -22.65 10.24 1.17
N PRO A 15 -22.98 11.44 1.66
CA PRO A 15 -22.76 11.83 3.04
C PRO A 15 -24.06 11.67 3.85
N ASP A 16 -24.07 10.81 4.87
CA ASP A 16 -25.13 10.83 5.87
C ASP A 16 -24.98 12.05 6.79
N ASN A 17 -26.10 12.59 7.25
CA ASN A 17 -26.20 13.89 7.91
C ASN A 17 -27.36 13.91 8.92
N ALA A 18 -27.28 14.83 9.90
CA ALA A 18 -28.20 15.03 11.03
C ALA A 18 -28.22 13.85 12.04
N ALA A 19 -28.42 14.10 13.34
CA ALA A 19 -29.04 15.27 13.96
C ALA A 19 -28.12 16.05 14.91
N ALA A 20 -28.46 17.34 15.07
CA ALA A 20 -28.11 18.15 16.23
C ALA A 20 -29.43 18.63 16.84
N GLU A 21 -29.55 18.59 18.17
CA GLU A 21 -30.69 19.14 18.91
C GLU A 21 -30.23 19.63 20.30
N ASP A 22 -31.14 20.28 21.02
CA ASP A 22 -30.85 21.58 21.63
C ASP A 22 -30.19 21.64 23.03
N VAL A 23 -29.82 22.85 23.41
CA VAL A 23 -29.38 23.22 24.77
C VAL A 23 -30.58 23.42 25.70
N VAL A 24 -30.59 22.76 26.87
CA VAL A 24 -31.37 23.18 28.04
C VAL A 24 -30.50 23.10 29.30
N VAL A 25 -30.60 24.12 30.14
CA VAL A 25 -30.09 24.16 31.52
C VAL A 25 -31.30 24.30 32.43
N GLU A 26 -31.48 23.42 33.42
CA GLU A 26 -32.14 23.82 34.67
C GLU A 26 -31.91 22.86 35.86
N ASP A 27 -32.25 23.44 37.00
CA ASP A 27 -31.95 23.21 38.41
C ASP A 27 -32.43 21.91 39.11
N THR A 28 -31.91 21.73 40.34
CA THR A 28 -32.51 20.98 41.49
C THR A 28 -32.70 19.45 41.36
N ASN A 29 -32.48 18.64 42.39
CA ASN A 29 -33.16 18.71 43.70
C ASN A 29 -32.40 17.98 44.84
N VAL A 30 -32.86 18.20 46.08
CA VAL A 30 -32.40 17.59 47.34
C VAL A 30 -33.44 16.58 47.84
N PRO A 31 -33.03 15.48 48.49
CA PRO A 31 -33.51 15.19 49.86
C PRO A 31 -32.31 14.93 50.79
N GLU A 32 -32.13 15.68 51.89
CA GLU A 32 -32.82 15.53 53.18
C GLU A 32 -32.40 14.27 53.97
N THR A 33 -31.82 14.52 55.15
CA THR A 33 -31.54 13.53 56.18
C THR A 33 -32.81 13.17 56.96
N PRO A 34 -32.79 12.07 57.72
CA PRO A 34 -33.13 12.26 59.14
C PRO A 34 -32.27 11.46 60.14
N VAL A 35 -31.93 12.14 61.24
CA VAL A 35 -31.97 11.66 62.64
C VAL A 35 -31.14 10.43 63.03
N THR A 36 -30.05 10.70 63.78
CA THR A 36 -29.52 9.83 64.85
C THR A 36 -30.28 10.15 66.17
N PRO A 37 -30.34 9.25 67.18
CA PRO A 37 -29.20 9.04 68.10
C PRO A 37 -29.08 7.61 68.72
N GLU A 38 -28.15 7.47 69.67
CA GLU A 38 -28.05 6.42 70.71
C GLU A 38 -27.71 4.96 70.30
N THR A 39 -26.94 4.16 71.06
CA THR A 39 -25.64 4.43 71.74
C THR A 39 -24.86 3.10 71.92
N GLU A 40 -23.60 3.18 72.34
CA GLU A 40 -22.85 2.11 73.06
C GLU A 40 -22.84 0.67 72.49
N SER A 41 -21.84 0.34 71.66
CA SER A 41 -20.91 -0.79 71.86
C SER A 41 -20.15 -1.20 70.57
N LYS A 42 -19.03 -0.53 70.25
CA LYS A 42 -18.01 -0.99 69.26
C LYS A 42 -16.78 -0.07 69.18
N LYS A 43 -16.00 0.01 70.26
CA LYS A 43 -14.76 0.82 70.27
C LYS A 43 -13.57 0.13 69.57
N GLU A 44 -13.74 -1.11 69.13
CA GLU A 44 -12.69 -1.99 68.60
C GLU A 44 -12.84 -2.28 67.09
N THR A 45 -13.89 -1.72 66.45
CA THR A 45 -14.13 -1.84 64.99
C THR A 45 -14.17 -0.48 64.28
N VAL A 46 -13.73 0.59 64.92
CA VAL A 46 -13.64 1.93 64.27
C VAL A 46 -12.25 2.15 63.70
N GLU A 47 -11.19 1.73 64.39
CA GLU A 47 -9.81 1.85 63.91
C GLU A 47 -9.54 0.98 62.67
N THR A 48 -10.10 -0.24 62.62
CA THR A 48 -9.98 -1.15 61.46
C THR A 48 -10.78 -0.72 60.23
N ASN A 49 -11.96 -0.12 60.43
CA ASN A 49 -12.72 0.49 59.33
C ASN A 49 -12.10 1.83 58.90
N GLY A 50 -11.50 2.57 59.83
CA GLY A 50 -10.70 3.77 59.55
C GLY A 50 -9.50 3.43 58.66
N SER A 51 -8.67 2.46 59.05
CA SER A 51 -7.52 2.03 58.25
C SER A 51 -7.95 1.49 56.88
N SER A 52 -9.06 0.73 56.80
CA SER A 52 -9.56 0.23 55.52
C SER A 52 -10.05 1.35 54.58
N LEU A 53 -10.67 2.41 55.13
CA LEU A 53 -11.06 3.59 54.35
C LEU A 53 -9.83 4.43 53.95
N GLU A 54 -8.84 4.58 54.82
CA GLU A 54 -7.57 5.26 54.49
C GLU A 54 -6.77 4.50 53.42
N GLU A 55 -6.75 3.16 53.49
CA GLU A 55 -6.14 2.27 52.50
C GLU A 55 -6.88 2.33 51.14
N GLN A 56 -8.22 2.35 51.14
CA GLN A 56 -9.02 2.59 49.93
C GLN A 56 -8.77 3.99 49.34
N VAL A 57 -8.65 5.03 50.18
CA VAL A 57 -8.32 6.39 49.74
C VAL A 57 -6.88 6.49 49.22
N ALA A 58 -5.94 5.73 49.78
CA ALA A 58 -4.57 5.62 49.28
C ALA A 58 -4.54 4.92 47.91
N ALA A 59 -5.21 3.77 47.77
CA ALA A 59 -5.34 3.04 46.51
C ALA A 59 -6.03 3.87 45.42
N LEU A 60 -7.09 4.61 45.76
CA LEU A 60 -7.75 5.54 44.83
C LEU A 60 -6.84 6.70 44.40
N LYS A 61 -6.01 7.26 45.32
CA LYS A 61 -5.00 8.27 44.97
C LYS A 61 -3.89 7.72 44.07
N GLU A 62 -3.48 6.47 44.27
CA GLU A 62 -2.49 5.80 43.41
C GLU A 62 -3.08 5.48 42.02
N GLN A 63 -4.33 5.04 41.95
CA GLN A 63 -5.07 4.91 40.69
C GLN A 63 -5.22 6.26 39.98
N LEU A 64 -5.53 7.34 40.70
CA LEU A 64 -5.56 8.70 40.12
C LEU A 64 -4.18 9.15 39.61
N SER A 65 -3.11 8.84 40.35
CA SER A 65 -1.73 9.15 39.93
C SER A 65 -1.32 8.38 38.67
N THR A 66 -1.64 7.08 38.59
CA THR A 66 -1.28 6.22 37.46
C THR A 66 -2.14 6.52 36.22
N THR A 67 -3.43 6.82 36.38
CA THR A 67 -4.29 7.30 35.28
C THR A 67 -3.87 8.68 34.78
N THR A 68 -3.48 9.60 35.65
CA THR A 68 -2.93 10.92 35.24
C THR A 68 -1.67 10.76 34.41
N LYS A 69 -0.68 9.98 34.88
CA LYS A 69 0.55 9.68 34.13
C LYS A 69 0.29 9.00 32.78
N ARG A 70 -0.71 8.11 32.73
CA ARG A 70 -1.13 7.47 31.47
C ARG A 70 -1.70 8.49 30.49
N LEU A 71 -2.57 9.40 30.95
CA LEU A 71 -3.14 10.47 30.13
C LEU A 71 -2.08 11.48 29.67
N GLU A 72 -1.06 11.76 30.49
CA GLU A 72 0.10 12.58 30.09
C GLU A 72 0.90 11.91 28.97
N VAL A 73 1.23 10.62 29.09
CA VAL A 73 1.92 9.86 28.03
C VAL A 73 1.08 9.76 26.76
N GLU A 74 -0.23 9.52 26.87
CA GLU A 74 -1.14 9.43 25.73
C GLU A 74 -1.32 10.79 25.03
N ARG A 75 -1.36 11.88 25.79
CA ARG A 75 -1.30 13.27 25.29
C ARG A 75 0.01 13.54 24.55
N ASP A 76 1.16 13.18 25.11
CA ASP A 76 2.47 13.40 24.49
C ASP A 76 2.63 12.62 23.18
N VAL A 77 2.09 11.39 23.11
CA VAL A 77 2.04 10.60 21.87
C VAL A 77 1.12 11.25 20.84
N ALA A 78 -0.04 11.77 21.26
CA ALA A 78 -0.96 12.48 20.37
C ALA A 78 -0.36 13.80 19.84
N VAL A 79 0.36 14.56 20.68
CA VAL A 79 1.08 15.79 20.29
C VAL A 79 2.16 15.45 19.26
N LYS A 80 3.06 14.50 19.55
CA LYS A 80 4.13 14.09 18.61
C LYS A 80 3.58 13.59 17.27
N ARG A 81 2.43 12.90 17.29
CA ARG A 81 1.74 12.47 16.07
C ARG A 81 1.22 13.66 15.26
N LYS A 82 0.68 14.70 15.91
CA LYS A 82 0.23 15.92 15.25
C LYS A 82 1.36 16.83 14.78
N GLU A 83 2.49 16.87 15.50
CA GLU A 83 3.71 17.55 15.05
C GLU A 83 4.26 16.90 13.77
N ALA A 84 4.33 15.57 13.71
CA ALA A 84 4.73 14.84 12.50
C ALA A 84 3.76 15.06 11.31
N GLU A 85 2.46 15.13 11.56
CA GLU A 85 1.42 15.44 10.56
C GLU A 85 1.58 16.88 10.02
N ILE A 86 1.87 17.84 10.90
CA ILE A 86 2.16 19.24 10.54
C ILE A 86 3.45 19.33 9.71
N ASP A 87 4.52 18.62 10.08
CA ASP A 87 5.79 18.66 9.35
C ASP A 87 5.71 17.95 7.98
N GLN A 88 4.87 16.91 7.84
CA GLN A 88 4.53 16.36 6.54
C GLN A 88 3.79 17.38 5.67
N LEU A 89 2.76 18.05 6.19
CA LEU A 89 2.00 19.06 5.46
C LEU A 89 2.86 20.28 5.06
N LYS A 90 3.80 20.72 5.90
CA LYS A 90 4.82 21.73 5.53
C LYS A 90 5.66 21.27 4.34
N LYS A 91 6.11 20.01 4.35
CA LYS A 91 6.95 19.45 3.29
C LYS A 91 6.19 19.32 1.96
N GLU A 92 4.90 18.97 2.02
CA GLU A 92 4.01 18.94 0.85
C GLU A 92 3.76 20.35 0.28
N MET A 93 3.54 21.35 1.15
CA MET A 93 3.49 22.77 0.78
C MET A 93 4.79 23.25 0.13
N GLU A 94 5.96 22.87 0.68
CA GLU A 94 7.27 23.19 0.11
C GLU A 94 7.53 22.55 -1.26
N SER A 95 6.96 21.38 -1.56
CA SER A 95 6.98 20.84 -2.93
C SER A 95 6.09 21.65 -3.88
N GLY A 96 4.85 21.97 -3.48
CA GLY A 96 3.95 22.77 -4.31
C GLY A 96 4.52 24.15 -4.65
N ASP A 97 5.10 24.83 -3.67
CA ASP A 97 5.75 26.15 -3.85
C ASP A 97 7.02 26.09 -4.73
N ARG A 98 7.61 24.91 -4.96
CA ARG A 98 8.69 24.69 -5.95
C ARG A 98 8.12 24.38 -7.33
N ASP A 99 7.11 23.52 -7.41
CA ASP A 99 6.45 23.16 -8.67
C ASP A 99 5.79 24.39 -9.31
N ASP A 100 5.15 25.26 -8.53
CA ASP A 100 4.58 26.53 -9.02
C ASP A 100 5.65 27.49 -9.56
N LYS A 101 6.86 27.54 -8.95
CA LYS A 101 7.98 28.33 -9.49
C LYS A 101 8.51 27.76 -10.80
N VAL A 102 8.62 26.43 -10.91
CA VAL A 102 8.99 25.76 -12.16
C VAL A 102 7.95 26.01 -13.25
N ASN A 103 6.67 25.99 -12.91
CA ASN A 103 5.57 26.34 -13.82
C ASN A 103 5.64 27.81 -14.27
N GLU A 104 5.95 28.74 -13.36
CA GLU A 104 6.09 30.17 -13.69
C GLU A 104 7.30 30.44 -14.61
N GLU A 105 8.45 29.78 -14.38
CA GLU A 105 9.60 29.84 -15.28
C GLU A 105 9.28 29.27 -16.67
N GLN A 106 8.60 28.12 -16.75
CA GLN A 106 8.16 27.54 -18.03
C GLN A 106 7.21 28.49 -18.78
N VAL A 107 6.27 29.12 -18.07
CA VAL A 107 5.36 30.12 -18.64
C VAL A 107 6.12 31.37 -19.13
N ALA A 108 7.19 31.79 -18.44
CA ALA A 108 8.06 32.87 -18.90
C ALA A 108 8.83 32.51 -20.18
N GLN A 109 9.42 31.30 -20.23
CA GLN A 109 10.14 30.81 -21.42
C GLN A 109 9.21 30.68 -22.64
N LEU A 110 7.99 30.16 -22.46
CA LEU A 110 6.98 30.06 -23.53
C LEU A 110 6.55 31.44 -24.04
N LYS A 111 6.38 32.45 -23.17
CA LYS A 111 6.12 33.84 -23.58
C LYS A 111 7.27 34.42 -24.41
N GLN A 112 8.52 34.16 -24.04
CA GLN A 112 9.70 34.61 -24.78
C GLN A 112 9.76 33.99 -26.18
N GLN A 113 9.54 32.67 -26.30
CA GLN A 113 9.47 31.98 -27.59
C GLN A 113 8.35 32.53 -28.48
N ILE A 114 7.18 32.85 -27.91
CA ILE A 114 6.05 33.42 -28.66
C ILE A 114 6.39 34.80 -29.27
N GLU A 115 7.08 35.69 -28.55
CA GLU A 115 7.55 36.96 -29.13
C GLU A 115 8.63 36.75 -30.19
N GLU A 116 9.51 35.75 -30.06
CA GLU A 116 10.52 35.44 -31.08
C GLU A 116 9.92 34.86 -32.37
N TYR A 117 8.92 33.97 -32.26
CA TYR A 117 8.13 33.50 -33.41
C TYR A 117 7.34 34.64 -34.07
N LYS A 118 6.76 35.55 -33.27
CA LYS A 118 6.03 36.72 -33.77
C LYS A 118 6.95 37.71 -34.49
N LYS A 119 8.16 37.95 -33.97
CA LYS A 119 9.20 38.77 -34.59
C LYS A 119 9.66 38.19 -35.93
N SER A 120 10.03 36.91 -35.97
CA SER A 120 10.43 36.23 -37.21
C SER A 120 9.28 36.15 -38.24
N SER A 121 8.03 35.95 -37.81
CA SER A 121 6.85 36.08 -38.68
C SER A 121 6.72 37.49 -39.29
N SER A 122 6.91 38.54 -38.50
CA SER A 122 6.84 39.92 -39.03
C SER A 122 7.95 40.23 -40.04
N GLN A 123 9.13 39.61 -39.90
CA GLN A 123 10.22 39.75 -40.87
C GLN A 123 9.87 39.05 -42.19
N SER A 124 9.34 37.82 -42.14
CA SER A 124 8.93 37.09 -43.34
C SER A 124 7.77 37.75 -44.08
N GLU A 125 6.82 38.38 -43.38
CA GLU A 125 5.79 39.23 -44.00
C GLU A 125 6.38 40.44 -44.74
N GLY A 126 7.45 41.05 -44.21
CA GLY A 126 8.16 42.15 -44.86
C GLY A 126 8.86 41.71 -46.15
N GLU A 127 9.50 40.54 -46.13
CA GLU A 127 10.14 39.95 -47.30
C GLU A 127 9.12 39.53 -48.37
N VAL A 128 8.00 38.93 -47.99
CA VAL A 128 6.90 38.60 -48.92
C VAL A 128 6.35 39.87 -49.59
N LYS A 129 6.12 40.96 -48.84
CA LYS A 129 5.68 42.25 -49.40
C LYS A 129 6.72 42.83 -50.38
N LYS A 130 8.01 42.70 -50.09
CA LYS A 130 9.11 43.15 -50.97
C LYS A 130 9.14 42.34 -52.28
N LEU A 131 9.04 41.01 -52.20
CA LEU A 131 8.99 40.12 -53.36
C LEU A 131 7.73 40.35 -54.22
N GLN A 132 6.57 40.60 -53.61
CA GLN A 132 5.35 41.00 -54.31
C GLN A 132 5.53 42.32 -55.07
N GLY A 133 6.17 43.33 -54.47
CA GLY A 133 6.51 44.58 -55.14
C GLY A 133 7.39 44.38 -56.37
N GLN A 134 8.46 43.59 -56.24
CA GLN A 134 9.36 43.26 -57.34
C GLN A 134 8.67 42.48 -58.47
N LEU A 135 7.72 41.59 -58.14
CA LEU A 135 6.93 40.84 -59.12
C LEU A 135 5.99 41.76 -59.93
N GLU A 136 5.33 42.72 -59.29
CA GLU A 136 4.47 43.70 -59.97
C GLU A 136 5.27 44.71 -60.81
N GLU A 137 6.49 45.05 -60.39
CA GLU A 137 7.40 45.89 -61.18
C GLU A 137 7.92 45.13 -62.42
N ALA A 138 8.30 43.86 -62.28
CA ALA A 138 8.71 43.00 -63.40
C ALA A 138 7.58 42.82 -64.45
N LYS A 139 6.33 42.62 -64.03
CA LYS A 139 5.16 42.58 -64.94
C LYS A 139 5.04 43.87 -65.76
N LYS A 140 5.13 45.03 -65.11
CA LYS A 140 5.08 46.36 -65.77
C LYS A 140 6.26 46.63 -66.69
N GLY A 141 7.39 45.94 -66.50
CA GLY A 141 8.48 45.89 -67.47
C GLY A 141 8.08 45.09 -68.72
N GLY A 142 7.69 43.84 -68.54
CA GLY A 142 7.30 42.92 -69.62
C GLY A 142 6.14 43.45 -70.48
N ASP A 143 5.11 44.05 -69.87
CA ASP A 143 3.98 44.64 -70.62
C ASP A 143 4.44 45.79 -71.55
N LYS A 144 5.45 46.58 -71.13
CA LYS A 144 6.03 47.65 -71.97
C LYS A 144 6.82 47.06 -73.13
N GLU A 145 7.67 46.08 -72.89
CA GLU A 145 8.46 45.41 -73.94
C GLU A 145 7.54 44.73 -74.97
N VAL A 146 6.50 44.02 -74.51
CA VAL A 146 5.47 43.42 -75.37
C VAL A 146 4.69 44.49 -76.15
N SER A 147 4.49 45.70 -75.60
CA SER A 147 3.87 46.80 -76.34
C SER A 147 4.78 47.39 -77.43
N GLY A 148 6.09 47.49 -77.18
CA GLY A 148 7.09 47.92 -78.16
C GLY A 148 7.19 46.94 -79.32
N LEU A 149 7.45 45.67 -79.02
CA LEU A 149 7.53 44.59 -80.01
C LEU A 149 6.26 44.46 -80.88
N LYS A 150 5.08 44.78 -80.33
CA LYS A 150 3.83 44.85 -81.11
C LYS A 150 3.77 46.03 -82.09
N LYS A 151 4.32 47.20 -81.71
CA LYS A 151 4.45 48.36 -82.61
C LYS A 151 5.45 48.05 -83.73
N ASP A 152 6.63 47.54 -83.37
CA ASP A 152 7.71 47.27 -84.32
C ASP A 152 7.29 46.18 -85.33
N LEU A 153 6.55 45.16 -84.88
CA LEU A 153 5.94 44.14 -85.74
C LEU A 153 4.87 44.71 -86.70
N ALA A 154 4.15 45.77 -86.31
CA ALA A 154 3.18 46.43 -87.19
C ALA A 154 3.88 47.33 -88.22
N GLU A 155 4.97 47.99 -87.83
CA GLU A 155 5.79 48.85 -88.68
C GLU A 155 6.52 48.02 -89.76
N ALA A 156 7.19 46.94 -89.37
CA ALA A 156 7.82 45.99 -90.29
C ALA A 156 6.82 45.33 -91.26
N LYS A 157 5.59 45.02 -90.82
CA LYS A 157 4.53 44.52 -91.71
C LYS A 157 4.15 45.53 -92.79
N LYS A 158 4.11 46.82 -92.45
CA LYS A 158 3.82 47.89 -93.42
C LYS A 158 4.94 48.04 -94.46
N GLU A 159 6.19 47.97 -94.02
CA GLU A 159 7.34 47.98 -94.94
C GLU A 159 7.33 46.79 -95.91
N VAL A 160 6.97 45.59 -95.43
CA VAL A 160 6.80 44.39 -96.28
C VAL A 160 5.66 44.57 -97.29
N GLU A 161 4.54 45.19 -96.91
CA GLU A 161 3.43 45.46 -97.83
C GLU A 161 3.81 46.50 -98.91
N GLU A 162 4.56 47.55 -98.55
CA GLU A 162 5.08 48.53 -99.50
C GLU A 162 6.16 47.94 -100.43
N ALA A 163 7.01 47.04 -99.92
CA ALA A 163 7.96 46.28 -100.73
C ALA A 163 7.25 45.36 -101.73
N HIS A 164 6.18 44.66 -101.30
CA HIS A 164 5.42 43.77 -102.18
C HIS A 164 4.74 44.54 -103.32
N LYS A 165 4.22 45.75 -103.07
CA LYS A 165 3.64 46.62 -104.12
C LYS A 165 4.69 47.08 -105.14
N LYS A 166 5.92 47.38 -104.69
CA LYS A 166 7.06 47.67 -105.58
C LYS A 166 7.45 46.44 -106.41
N THR A 167 7.40 45.24 -105.83
CA THR A 167 7.67 43.97 -106.57
C THR A 167 6.61 43.70 -107.64
N GLU A 168 5.33 44.00 -107.41
CA GLU A 168 4.32 43.85 -108.47
C GLU A 168 4.45 44.91 -109.58
N SER A 169 4.87 46.13 -109.23
CA SER A 169 5.19 47.18 -110.21
C SER A 169 6.36 46.78 -111.12
N LEU A 170 7.40 46.13 -110.57
CA LEU A 170 8.51 45.62 -111.38
C LEU A 170 8.07 44.53 -112.37
N LYS A 171 7.17 43.63 -111.97
CA LYS A 171 6.63 42.58 -112.86
C LYS A 171 5.85 43.13 -114.05
N SER A 172 5.15 44.27 -113.93
CA SER A 172 4.50 44.90 -115.08
C SER A 172 5.52 45.52 -116.04
N LEU A 173 6.58 46.14 -115.52
CA LEU A 173 7.68 46.68 -116.33
C LEU A 173 8.47 45.57 -117.05
N GLU A 174 8.72 44.43 -116.41
CA GLU A 174 9.33 43.26 -117.07
C GLU A 174 8.49 42.76 -118.26
N LYS A 175 7.15 42.81 -118.13
CA LYS A 175 6.22 42.44 -119.20
C LYS A 175 6.28 43.44 -120.37
N GLU A 176 6.25 44.75 -120.11
CA GLU A 176 6.40 45.77 -121.16
C GLU A 176 7.76 45.68 -121.87
N VAL A 177 8.85 45.42 -121.13
CA VAL A 177 10.19 45.20 -121.71
C VAL A 177 10.24 43.94 -122.58
N SER A 178 9.48 42.89 -122.24
CA SER A 178 9.36 41.71 -123.11
C SER A 178 8.60 42.01 -124.42
N GLU A 179 7.50 42.76 -124.34
CA GLU A 179 6.69 43.16 -125.50
C GLU A 179 7.41 44.17 -126.41
N LEU A 180 8.28 45.02 -125.86
CA LEU A 180 9.15 45.90 -126.63
C LEU A 180 10.30 45.14 -127.30
N LYS A 181 10.89 44.14 -126.66
CA LYS A 181 11.90 43.27 -127.30
C LYS A 181 11.33 42.47 -128.46
N GLN A 182 10.11 41.95 -128.34
CA GLN A 182 9.44 41.25 -129.43
C GLN A 182 9.24 42.17 -130.66
N LYS A 183 8.78 43.41 -130.44
CA LYS A 183 8.60 44.41 -131.52
C LYS A 183 9.90 44.88 -132.16
N LEU A 184 11.02 44.85 -131.45
CA LEU A 184 12.33 45.17 -132.03
C LEU A 184 12.84 44.03 -132.94
N GLN A 185 12.61 42.78 -132.54
CA GLN A 185 13.05 41.60 -133.29
C GLN A 185 12.28 41.39 -134.62
N GLU A 186 11.08 41.98 -134.74
CA GLU A 186 10.27 41.95 -135.97
C GLU A 186 10.68 43.04 -137.00
N ALA A 187 11.65 43.90 -136.68
CA ALA A 187 12.00 45.09 -137.50
C ALA A 187 13.28 44.99 -138.34
N GLU A 188 14.15 43.99 -138.14
CA GLU A 188 15.50 43.95 -138.73
C GLU A 188 15.68 43.01 -139.95
N LEU A 189 14.59 42.57 -140.61
CA LEU A 189 14.65 41.68 -141.79
C LEU A 189 13.74 42.12 -142.96
N ALA A 190 14.06 43.26 -143.60
CA ALA A 190 13.53 43.62 -144.92
C ALA A 190 14.42 44.62 -145.70
N ASN A 191 14.92 44.19 -146.87
CA ASN A 191 15.35 44.92 -148.09
C ASN A 191 16.15 46.24 -147.96
N SER A 192 17.31 46.49 -148.60
CA SER A 192 18.07 45.85 -149.70
C SER A 192 17.57 46.01 -151.16
N SER A 193 17.48 47.26 -151.63
CA SER A 193 17.54 47.69 -153.06
C SER A 193 17.85 49.20 -153.05
N SER A 194 18.88 49.78 -153.69
CA SER A 194 19.51 49.58 -155.01
C SER A 194 18.67 50.06 -156.20
N ASP A 195 19.37 50.67 -157.16
CA ASP A 195 18.98 50.95 -158.55
C ASP A 195 18.00 52.11 -158.82
N GLU A 196 18.50 53.36 -158.79
CA GLU A 196 17.88 54.44 -159.60
C GLU A 196 18.88 55.52 -160.10
N VAL A 197 19.96 55.09 -160.77
CA VAL A 197 20.91 55.97 -161.48
C VAL A 197 21.08 55.56 -162.95
N GLU A 198 19.98 55.34 -163.67
CA GLU A 198 20.03 55.25 -165.14
C GLU A 198 18.73 55.68 -165.85
N LYS A 199 18.53 57.00 -166.03
CA LYS A 199 17.63 57.54 -167.06
C LYS A 199 17.91 58.99 -167.44
N LEU A 200 17.86 59.26 -168.75
CA LEU A 200 17.71 60.57 -169.40
C LEU A 200 18.91 61.54 -169.50
N GLN A 201 20.15 61.04 -169.50
CA GLN A 201 21.20 61.69 -170.33
C GLN A 201 20.98 61.37 -171.83
N LYS A 202 19.97 62.00 -172.46
CA LYS A 202 19.84 62.06 -173.93
C LYS A 202 18.82 63.10 -174.41
N LYS A 203 19.22 64.38 -174.47
CA LYS A 203 18.50 65.42 -175.24
C LYS A 203 19.37 66.62 -175.62
N VAL A 204 20.36 66.38 -176.47
CA VAL A 204 21.02 67.42 -177.29
C VAL A 204 21.17 66.87 -178.71
N SER A 205 20.41 67.43 -179.64
CA SER A 205 20.76 67.61 -181.06
C SER A 205 19.73 68.55 -181.70
N GLU A 206 20.07 69.14 -182.84
CA GLU A 206 19.31 70.13 -183.61
C GLU A 206 19.13 71.49 -182.88
N LEU A 207 19.34 72.65 -183.50
CA LEU A 207 19.48 72.95 -184.94
C LEU A 207 20.84 73.59 -185.32
N GLU A 208 21.20 73.47 -186.60
CA GLU A 208 22.40 74.05 -187.24
C GLU A 208 22.09 75.34 -188.06
N LEU A 209 23.10 75.79 -188.82
CA LEU A 209 23.07 76.72 -189.97
C LEU A 209 23.06 78.25 -189.66
N ALA A 210 23.86 79.10 -190.34
CA ALA A 210 24.89 78.84 -191.35
C ALA A 210 25.90 80.00 -191.54
N ASN A 211 27.06 79.67 -192.14
CA ASN A 211 27.91 80.50 -193.05
C ASN A 211 28.59 81.79 -192.53
N SER A 212 29.72 82.25 -193.07
CA SER A 212 30.68 81.67 -194.06
C SER A 212 31.99 82.48 -194.11
N ASP A 213 33.09 81.84 -194.53
CA ASP A 213 34.31 82.43 -195.14
C ASP A 213 35.20 83.38 -194.29
N THR A 214 36.53 83.47 -194.43
CA THR A 214 37.52 82.66 -195.18
C THR A 214 38.90 82.67 -194.46
N SER A 215 39.80 81.76 -194.86
CA SER A 215 41.16 81.57 -194.29
C SER A 215 42.16 82.70 -194.60
N THR A 216 43.02 83.06 -193.61
CA THR A 216 44.50 83.08 -193.74
C THR A 216 45.23 83.47 -192.43
N THR A 217 45.41 82.56 -191.44
CA THR A 217 46.34 82.75 -190.30
C THR A 217 46.99 81.45 -189.76
N ASN A 218 46.91 80.33 -190.48
CA ASN A 218 47.18 78.99 -189.95
C ASN A 218 48.69 78.63 -189.80
N SER A 219 49.43 79.34 -188.97
CA SER A 219 50.81 78.96 -188.57
C SER A 219 51.11 79.09 -187.07
N THR A 220 50.33 79.83 -186.30
CA THR A 220 50.55 80.07 -184.85
C THR A 220 49.78 79.12 -183.93
N GLU A 221 48.80 78.38 -184.43
CA GLU A 221 47.93 77.49 -183.62
C GLU A 221 48.48 76.05 -183.50
N ILE A 222 49.35 75.63 -184.41
CA ILE A 222 49.94 74.28 -184.43
C ILE A 222 50.93 74.06 -183.28
N THR A 223 51.50 75.14 -182.72
CA THR A 223 52.41 75.07 -181.57
C THR A 223 51.69 74.92 -180.23
N SER A 224 50.63 75.70 -179.97
CA SER A 224 49.93 75.69 -178.68
C SER A 224 49.12 74.41 -178.42
N LEU A 225 48.66 73.72 -179.47
CA LEU A 225 47.94 72.45 -179.35
C LEU A 225 48.82 71.28 -178.89
N LYS A 226 50.16 71.37 -179.02
CA LYS A 226 51.08 70.34 -178.52
C LYS A 226 51.30 70.42 -177.02
N GLU A 227 51.53 71.63 -176.50
CA GLU A 227 51.68 71.89 -175.06
C GLU A 227 50.44 71.45 -174.27
N GLN A 228 49.25 71.62 -174.85
CA GLN A 228 47.98 71.15 -174.26
C GLN A 228 47.84 69.62 -174.20
N LEU A 229 48.49 68.87 -175.11
CA LEU A 229 48.46 67.41 -175.10
C LEU A 229 49.36 66.85 -173.99
N GLU A 230 50.57 67.40 -173.86
CA GLU A 230 51.57 66.97 -172.87
C GLU A 230 51.07 67.22 -171.44
N ALA A 231 50.55 68.42 -171.17
CA ALA A 231 49.91 68.78 -169.90
C ALA A 231 48.64 67.95 -169.58
N LYS A 232 48.03 67.29 -170.57
CA LYS A 232 46.90 66.35 -170.36
C LYS A 232 47.36 64.93 -170.05
N THR A 233 48.53 64.52 -170.54
CA THR A 233 49.15 63.24 -170.19
C THR A 233 49.62 63.24 -168.73
N GLU A 234 50.35 64.29 -168.30
CA GLU A 234 50.76 64.44 -166.89
C GLU A 234 49.58 64.43 -165.91
N GLN A 235 48.44 65.03 -166.30
CA GLN A 235 47.21 65.00 -165.50
C GLN A 235 46.61 63.59 -165.40
N TYR A 236 46.74 62.76 -166.44
CA TYR A 236 46.30 61.36 -166.42
C TYR A 236 47.19 60.49 -165.54
N ASP A 237 48.52 60.61 -165.67
CA ASP A 237 49.46 59.83 -164.85
C ASP A 237 49.39 60.24 -163.37
N SER A 238 49.28 61.54 -163.07
CA SER A 238 49.04 62.02 -161.69
C SER A 238 47.72 61.51 -161.11
N LEU A 239 46.66 61.38 -161.92
CA LEU A 239 45.41 60.75 -161.51
C LEU A 239 45.56 59.24 -161.30
N LEU A 240 46.33 58.55 -162.14
CA LEU A 240 46.59 57.11 -162.03
C LEU A 240 47.40 56.78 -160.77
N ASP A 241 48.46 57.55 -160.48
CA ASP A 241 49.24 57.44 -159.25
C ASP A 241 48.37 57.69 -158.03
N ARG A 242 47.52 58.73 -158.07
CA ARG A 242 46.62 59.06 -156.96
C ARG A 242 45.53 57.99 -156.75
N ILE A 243 45.00 57.41 -157.83
CA ILE A 243 44.09 56.26 -157.78
C ILE A 243 44.81 55.02 -157.24
N THR A 244 46.07 54.80 -157.60
CA THR A 244 46.89 53.67 -157.12
C THR A 244 47.24 53.84 -155.64
N GLN A 245 47.58 55.05 -155.20
CA GLN A 245 47.81 55.39 -153.80
C GLN A 245 46.52 55.26 -152.97
N ILE A 246 45.37 55.72 -153.49
CA ILE A 246 44.07 55.50 -152.85
C ILE A 246 43.76 54.00 -152.79
N LYS A 247 43.99 53.23 -153.86
CA LYS A 247 43.74 51.78 -153.89
C LYS A 247 44.65 51.01 -152.93
N SER A 248 45.91 51.41 -152.79
CA SER A 248 46.85 50.82 -151.83
C SER A 248 46.45 51.17 -150.40
N THR A 249 46.28 52.45 -150.08
CA THR A 249 45.94 52.89 -148.71
C THR A 249 44.55 52.43 -148.28
N LEU A 250 43.54 52.45 -149.15
CA LEU A 250 42.22 51.90 -148.86
C LEU A 250 42.24 50.37 -148.81
N GLY A 251 43.06 49.70 -149.63
CA GLY A 251 43.25 48.25 -149.57
C GLY A 251 43.93 47.80 -148.26
N GLU A 252 44.93 48.53 -147.80
CA GLU A 252 45.58 48.32 -146.51
C GLU A 252 44.66 48.65 -145.34
N ARG A 253 43.89 49.74 -145.41
CA ARG A 253 42.88 50.07 -144.39
C ARG A 253 41.77 49.03 -144.34
N LEU A 254 41.13 48.67 -145.46
CA LEU A 254 40.11 47.61 -145.48
C LEU A 254 40.66 46.26 -144.98
N LYS A 255 41.96 45.99 -145.16
CA LYS A 255 42.62 44.80 -144.61
C LYS A 255 42.92 44.93 -143.10
N SER A 256 43.24 46.12 -142.60
CA SER A 256 43.34 46.42 -141.17
C SER A 256 41.97 46.32 -140.50
N ASP A 257 40.98 47.07 -141.02
CA ASP A 257 39.60 47.09 -140.57
C ASP A 257 39.00 45.66 -140.56
N ALA A 258 39.29 44.83 -141.57
CA ALA A 258 38.87 43.42 -141.60
C ALA A 258 39.59 42.52 -140.58
N ALA A 259 40.88 42.78 -140.30
CA ALA A 259 41.63 42.07 -139.27
C ALA A 259 41.20 42.49 -137.85
N GLU A 260 40.93 43.78 -137.64
CA GLU A 260 40.36 44.34 -136.41
C GLU A 260 38.93 43.83 -136.18
N LEU A 261 38.11 43.69 -137.23
CA LEU A 261 36.80 43.02 -137.18
C LEU A 261 36.90 41.51 -136.93
N ALA A 262 38.01 40.86 -137.28
CA ALA A 262 38.25 39.45 -136.94
C ALA A 262 38.67 39.30 -135.47
N ASP A 263 39.66 40.08 -135.02
CA ASP A 263 40.15 40.10 -133.64
C ASP A 263 39.08 40.54 -132.63
N THR A 264 38.25 41.54 -132.96
CA THR A 264 37.10 41.92 -132.11
C THR A 264 36.00 40.86 -132.09
N ARG A 265 35.79 40.10 -133.17
CA ARG A 265 34.89 38.93 -133.16
C ARG A 265 35.44 37.78 -132.32
N GLU A 266 36.72 37.45 -132.45
CA GLU A 266 37.39 36.42 -131.64
C GLU A 266 37.35 36.78 -130.15
N LYS A 267 37.53 38.06 -129.80
CA LYS A 267 37.37 38.58 -128.44
C LYS A 267 35.92 38.52 -127.96
N LEU A 268 34.95 38.87 -128.80
CA LEU A 268 33.52 38.80 -128.47
C LEU A 268 33.05 37.36 -128.27
N GLU A 269 33.54 36.42 -129.08
CA GLU A 269 33.28 34.98 -128.96
C GLU A 269 33.85 34.44 -127.64
N LYS A 270 35.14 34.70 -127.36
CA LYS A 270 35.79 34.31 -126.09
C LYS A 270 35.15 34.95 -124.86
N GLU A 271 34.63 36.17 -124.94
CA GLU A 271 33.91 36.79 -123.84
C GLU A 271 32.48 36.24 -123.71
N SER A 272 31.83 35.88 -124.82
CA SER A 272 30.54 35.18 -124.82
C SER A 272 30.66 33.77 -124.22
N GLU A 273 31.74 33.04 -124.51
CA GLU A 273 32.06 31.75 -123.87
C GLU A 273 32.23 31.89 -122.35
N LYS A 274 33.03 32.87 -121.89
CA LYS A 274 33.15 33.17 -120.44
C LYS A 274 31.81 33.55 -119.82
N VAL A 275 31.01 34.37 -120.49
CA VAL A 275 29.68 34.79 -120.03
C VAL A 275 28.68 33.63 -120.01
N ALA A 276 28.87 32.58 -120.83
CA ALA A 276 28.12 31.34 -120.71
C ALA A 276 28.58 30.52 -119.49
N LEU A 277 29.89 30.25 -119.38
CA LEU A 277 30.46 29.48 -118.27
C LEU A 277 30.16 30.12 -116.90
N LEU A 278 30.26 31.45 -116.78
CA LEU A 278 29.93 32.18 -115.55
C LEU A 278 28.44 32.18 -115.23
N LYS A 279 27.55 32.02 -116.22
CA LYS A 279 26.11 31.83 -115.97
C LYS A 279 25.83 30.41 -115.48
N ASP A 280 26.47 29.41 -116.08
CA ASP A 280 26.31 28.02 -115.67
C ASP A 280 26.87 27.79 -114.26
N GLU A 281 28.04 28.35 -113.94
CA GLU A 281 28.60 28.36 -112.59
C GLU A 281 27.69 29.10 -111.60
N LEU A 282 27.16 30.28 -111.96
CA LEU A 282 26.20 31.01 -111.11
C LEU A 282 24.90 30.21 -110.89
N VAL A 283 24.44 29.46 -111.89
CA VAL A 283 23.28 28.56 -111.78
C VAL A 283 23.60 27.37 -110.87
N GLU A 284 24.79 26.77 -110.98
CA GLU A 284 25.24 25.67 -110.13
C GLU A 284 25.39 26.13 -108.67
N GLN A 285 26.11 27.23 -108.41
CA GLN A 285 26.22 27.85 -107.09
C GLN A 285 24.84 28.26 -106.53
N SER A 286 23.91 28.72 -107.38
CA SER A 286 22.53 29.01 -106.96
C SER A 286 21.76 27.74 -106.58
N GLN A 287 21.99 26.61 -107.26
CA GLN A 287 21.40 25.31 -106.92
C GLN A 287 22.03 24.72 -105.65
N GLU A 288 23.35 24.81 -105.49
CA GLU A 288 24.05 24.38 -104.27
C GLU A 288 23.61 25.21 -103.07
N SER A 289 23.56 26.54 -103.18
CA SER A 289 23.03 27.41 -102.14
C SER A 289 21.58 27.07 -101.77
N LYS A 290 20.73 26.68 -102.74
CA LYS A 290 19.37 26.20 -102.47
C LYS A 290 19.37 24.85 -101.73
N LYS A 291 20.21 23.89 -102.12
CA LYS A 291 20.37 22.58 -101.43
C LYS A 291 20.84 22.80 -99.99
N LEU A 292 21.92 23.55 -99.80
CA LEU A 292 22.51 23.86 -98.49
C LEU A 292 21.52 24.60 -97.59
N ASN A 293 20.72 25.55 -98.10
CA ASN A 293 19.65 26.19 -97.32
C ASN A 293 18.51 25.22 -96.95
N GLN A 294 18.18 24.24 -97.80
CA GLN A 294 17.21 23.20 -97.45
C GLN A 294 17.76 22.25 -96.38
N GLU A 295 19.01 21.82 -96.49
CA GLU A 295 19.68 20.97 -95.50
C GLU A 295 19.81 21.69 -94.15
N LEU A 296 20.23 22.96 -94.16
CA LEU A 296 20.29 23.84 -92.99
C LEU A 296 18.91 24.02 -92.33
N LYS A 297 17.83 24.13 -93.14
CA LYS A 297 16.45 24.19 -92.64
C LYS A 297 16.04 22.86 -91.99
N GLN A 298 16.29 21.72 -92.65
CA GLN A 298 16.01 20.40 -92.09
C GLN A 298 16.82 20.11 -90.82
N ALA A 299 18.08 20.55 -90.74
CA ALA A 299 18.90 20.43 -89.55
C ALA A 299 18.32 21.26 -88.38
N ARG A 300 17.94 22.52 -88.64
CA ARG A 300 17.25 23.38 -87.65
C ARG A 300 15.93 22.76 -87.17
N GLU A 301 15.13 22.19 -88.08
CA GLU A 301 13.86 21.52 -87.74
C GLU A 301 14.09 20.26 -86.88
N LYS A 302 15.11 19.45 -87.19
CA LYS A 302 15.52 18.30 -86.37
C LYS A 302 15.98 18.73 -84.97
N PHE A 303 16.90 19.69 -84.88
CA PHE A 303 17.40 20.19 -83.59
C PHE A 303 16.29 20.85 -82.76
N GLN A 304 15.35 21.59 -83.38
CA GLN A 304 14.21 22.14 -82.65
C GLN A 304 13.30 21.03 -82.09
N SER A 305 13.02 19.98 -82.89
CA SER A 305 12.24 18.82 -82.44
C SER A 305 12.92 18.06 -81.29
N GLU A 306 14.26 17.96 -81.32
CA GLU A 306 15.07 17.35 -80.26
C GLU A 306 15.11 18.19 -78.98
N ILE A 307 15.31 19.51 -79.08
CA ILE A 307 15.23 20.47 -77.97
C ILE A 307 13.84 20.42 -77.33
N ASP A 308 12.79 20.40 -78.14
CA ASP A 308 11.41 20.23 -77.71
C ASP A 308 11.18 18.89 -76.98
N GLY A 309 11.79 17.80 -77.48
CA GLY A 309 11.75 16.47 -76.87
C GLY A 309 12.42 16.45 -75.49
N LEU A 310 13.69 16.85 -75.43
CA LEU A 310 14.47 16.97 -74.20
C LEU A 310 13.80 17.92 -73.19
N SER A 311 13.17 18.99 -73.65
CA SER A 311 12.43 19.92 -72.78
C SER A 311 11.20 19.26 -72.14
N ARG A 312 10.45 18.45 -72.90
CA ARG A 312 9.31 17.66 -72.39
C ARG A 312 9.77 16.57 -71.41
N GLU A 313 10.84 15.85 -71.73
CA GLU A 313 11.46 14.84 -70.84
C GLU A 313 11.93 15.46 -69.53
N ARG A 314 12.67 16.57 -69.60
CA ARG A 314 13.10 17.37 -68.45
C ARG A 314 11.92 17.84 -67.59
N ASP A 315 10.76 18.13 -68.17
CA ASP A 315 9.54 18.44 -67.41
C ASP A 315 8.82 17.20 -66.86
N LEU A 316 8.94 16.02 -67.48
CA LEU A 316 8.45 14.76 -66.91
C LEU A 316 9.31 14.38 -65.69
N LEU A 317 10.63 14.37 -65.82
CA LEU A 317 11.58 14.10 -64.74
C LEU A 317 11.40 15.09 -63.56
N LYS A 318 11.15 16.38 -63.82
CA LYS A 318 10.82 17.35 -62.76
C LYS A 318 9.54 16.99 -62.00
N ARG A 319 8.49 16.50 -62.67
CA ARG A 319 7.26 16.05 -62.00
C ARG A 319 7.49 14.78 -61.20
N GLU A 320 8.25 13.84 -61.73
CA GLU A 320 8.61 12.60 -61.04
C GLU A 320 9.42 12.88 -59.77
N ILE A 321 10.46 13.73 -59.85
CA ILE A 321 11.24 14.18 -58.69
C ILE A 321 10.34 14.82 -57.62
N LEU A 322 9.35 15.65 -58.00
CA LEU A 322 8.41 16.23 -57.05
C LEU A 322 7.51 15.17 -56.38
N VAL A 323 7.05 14.15 -57.11
CA VAL A 323 6.24 13.04 -56.55
C VAL A 323 7.10 12.15 -55.63
N VAL A 324 8.35 11.86 -56.01
CA VAL A 324 9.31 11.13 -55.17
C VAL A 324 9.63 11.93 -53.90
N GLN A 325 9.82 13.24 -54.00
CA GLN A 325 10.03 14.12 -52.86
C GLN A 325 8.79 14.20 -51.95
N GLU A 326 7.58 14.29 -52.52
CA GLU A 326 6.34 14.32 -51.73
C GLU A 326 6.09 12.98 -51.01
N THR A 327 6.38 11.85 -51.66
CA THR A 327 6.25 10.51 -51.05
C THR A 327 7.34 10.24 -50.00
N ALA A 328 8.57 10.71 -50.20
CA ALA A 328 9.63 10.71 -49.19
C ALA A 328 9.27 11.58 -47.98
N ASN A 329 8.74 12.79 -48.20
CA ASN A 329 8.25 13.65 -47.11
C ASN A 329 7.09 13.00 -46.33
N LYS A 330 6.18 12.29 -47.03
CA LYS A 330 5.09 11.52 -46.40
C LYS A 330 5.60 10.34 -45.58
N SER A 331 6.60 9.59 -46.07
CA SER A 331 7.18 8.45 -45.33
C SER A 331 8.04 8.91 -44.16
N GLN A 332 8.84 9.97 -44.30
CA GLN A 332 9.56 10.62 -43.20
C GLN A 332 8.60 11.15 -42.13
N GLY A 333 7.50 11.81 -42.55
CA GLY A 333 6.43 12.27 -41.67
C GLY A 333 5.56 11.16 -41.05
N ALA A 334 5.69 9.92 -41.53
CA ALA A 334 5.16 8.72 -40.87
C ALA A 334 6.20 8.15 -39.88
N SER A 335 7.46 8.04 -40.30
CA SER A 335 8.58 7.58 -39.46
C SER A 335 8.71 8.42 -38.19
N SER A 336 8.65 9.76 -38.28
CA SER A 336 8.68 10.66 -37.13
C SER A 336 7.49 10.43 -36.17
N LYS A 337 6.30 10.08 -36.67
CA LYS A 337 5.15 9.72 -35.81
C LYS A 337 5.35 8.39 -35.11
N TYR A 338 5.96 7.40 -35.77
CA TYR A 338 6.32 6.13 -35.14
C TYR A 338 7.46 6.30 -34.12
N GLU A 339 8.40 7.21 -34.36
CA GLU A 339 9.47 7.56 -33.43
C GLU A 339 8.93 8.26 -32.18
N ILE A 340 8.00 9.21 -32.33
CA ILE A 340 7.28 9.84 -31.21
C ILE A 340 6.44 8.80 -30.46
N ALA A 341 5.67 7.96 -31.15
CA ALA A 341 4.90 6.90 -30.48
C ALA A 341 5.82 5.89 -29.75
N LEU A 342 7.02 5.63 -30.27
CA LEU A 342 8.02 4.77 -29.62
C LEU A 342 8.67 5.45 -28.41
N SER A 343 8.86 6.77 -28.40
CA SER A 343 9.33 7.49 -27.21
C SER A 343 8.25 7.60 -26.14
N GLU A 344 7.00 7.88 -26.51
CA GLU A 344 5.82 7.83 -25.63
C GLU A 344 5.63 6.43 -24.99
N LEU A 345 5.79 5.36 -25.77
CA LEU A 345 5.74 3.99 -25.24
C LEU A 345 6.91 3.68 -24.30
N LYS A 346 8.11 4.24 -24.54
CA LYS A 346 9.27 4.09 -23.64
C LYS A 346 9.06 4.83 -22.32
N THR A 347 8.52 6.05 -22.33
CA THR A 347 8.22 6.77 -21.08
C THR A 347 7.14 6.04 -20.29
N VAL A 348 6.03 5.65 -20.94
CA VAL A 348 4.96 4.86 -20.28
C VAL A 348 5.48 3.53 -19.73
N ASN A 349 6.41 2.86 -20.42
CA ASN A 349 7.04 1.64 -19.89
C ASN A 349 7.91 1.93 -18.66
N SER A 350 8.69 3.02 -18.66
CA SER A 350 9.47 3.48 -17.49
C SER A 350 8.57 3.85 -16.31
N ASP A 351 7.42 4.47 -16.55
CA ASP A 351 6.43 4.84 -15.53
C ASP A 351 5.76 3.58 -14.93
N LEU A 352 5.52 2.56 -15.76
CA LEU A 352 5.01 1.27 -15.33
C LEU A 352 6.08 0.45 -14.57
N GLU A 353 7.34 0.47 -14.99
CA GLU A 353 8.45 -0.20 -14.30
C GLU A 353 8.72 0.42 -12.92
N THR A 354 8.79 1.75 -12.83
CA THR A 354 8.94 2.45 -11.54
C THR A 354 7.75 2.20 -10.62
N ARG A 355 6.51 2.26 -11.12
CA ARG A 355 5.32 1.93 -10.30
C ARG A 355 5.27 0.46 -9.90
N ASN A 356 5.76 -0.46 -10.73
CA ASN A 356 5.88 -1.88 -10.38
C ASN A 356 6.94 -2.09 -9.28
N SER A 357 8.07 -1.36 -9.32
CA SER A 357 9.05 -1.36 -8.22
C SER A 357 8.43 -0.88 -6.91
N VAL A 358 7.72 0.26 -6.91
CA VAL A 358 7.04 0.78 -5.71
C VAL A 358 6.02 -0.21 -5.16
N LEU A 359 5.20 -0.82 -6.02
CA LEU A 359 4.24 -1.85 -5.61
C LEU A 359 4.93 -3.12 -5.06
N GLN A 360 6.10 -3.49 -5.59
CA GLN A 360 6.90 -4.59 -5.04
C GLN A 360 7.46 -4.22 -3.66
N ASP A 361 7.99 -3.01 -3.48
CA ASP A 361 8.51 -2.52 -2.20
C ASP A 361 7.42 -2.46 -1.13
N GLU A 362 6.25 -1.87 -1.44
CA GLU A 362 5.03 -1.89 -0.61
C GLU A 362 4.64 -3.32 -0.22
N LEU A 363 4.65 -4.25 -1.19
CA LEU A 363 4.32 -5.65 -0.97
C LEU A 363 5.38 -6.37 -0.11
N THR A 364 6.67 -6.00 -0.19
CA THR A 364 7.68 -6.52 0.76
C THR A 364 7.51 -5.92 2.15
N ALA A 365 7.14 -4.64 2.27
CA ALA A 365 6.88 -3.98 3.54
C ALA A 365 5.67 -4.59 4.25
N LEU A 366 4.59 -4.85 3.51
CA LEU A 366 3.39 -5.53 4.03
C LEU A 366 3.67 -6.99 4.39
N LYS A 367 4.49 -7.72 3.62
CA LYS A 367 4.97 -9.06 4.02
C LYS A 367 5.77 -9.01 5.32
N LYS A 368 6.64 -8.01 5.50
CA LYS A 368 7.43 -7.83 6.73
C LYS A 368 6.56 -7.46 7.94
N SER A 369 5.51 -6.65 7.78
CA SER A 369 4.59 -6.34 8.89
C SER A 369 3.70 -7.54 9.23
N VAL A 370 3.17 -8.27 8.25
CA VAL A 370 2.44 -9.52 8.49
C VAL A 370 3.32 -10.57 9.18
N GLN A 371 4.60 -10.71 8.80
CA GLN A 371 5.54 -11.58 9.51
C GLN A 371 5.78 -11.15 10.96
N ARG A 372 5.85 -9.84 11.25
CA ARG A 372 5.92 -9.33 12.63
C ARG A 372 4.65 -9.67 13.43
N TYR A 373 3.47 -9.45 12.88
CA TYR A 373 2.21 -9.81 13.54
C TYR A 373 2.06 -11.32 13.77
N ILE A 374 2.61 -12.16 12.88
CA ILE A 374 2.65 -13.62 13.10
C ILE A 374 3.60 -13.99 14.25
N ALA A 375 4.76 -13.33 14.36
CA ALA A 375 5.67 -13.52 15.48
C ALA A 375 5.05 -13.05 16.81
N GLU A 376 4.54 -11.81 16.84
CA GLU A 376 3.85 -11.22 18.00
C GLU A 376 2.65 -12.08 18.45
N ARG A 377 1.86 -12.61 17.51
CA ARG A 377 0.77 -13.55 17.85
C ARG A 377 1.32 -14.83 18.48
N LYS A 378 2.44 -15.36 18.00
CA LYS A 378 3.06 -16.55 18.59
C LYS A 378 3.60 -16.25 19.99
N ASP A 379 4.28 -15.13 20.19
CA ASP A 379 4.83 -14.72 21.48
C ASP A 379 3.70 -14.52 22.52
N LEU A 380 2.52 -14.04 22.09
CA LEU A 380 1.30 -13.95 22.91
C LEU A 380 0.61 -15.32 23.12
N GLU A 381 0.66 -16.22 22.15
CA GLU A 381 0.10 -17.58 22.23
C GLU A 381 0.92 -18.44 23.22
N ASP A 382 2.25 -18.32 23.19
CA ASP A 382 3.17 -18.90 24.15
C ASP A 382 2.92 -18.33 25.58
N GLN A 383 2.78 -17.01 25.74
CA GLN A 383 2.43 -16.37 27.03
C GLN A 383 1.07 -16.81 27.58
N VAL A 384 0.07 -17.01 26.72
CA VAL A 384 -1.25 -17.51 27.13
C VAL A 384 -1.17 -18.98 27.57
N GLU A 385 -0.29 -19.80 26.96
CA GLU A 385 -0.02 -21.15 27.44
C GLU A 385 0.72 -21.16 28.79
N GLU A 386 1.71 -20.28 28.99
CA GLU A 386 2.41 -20.11 30.28
C GLU A 386 1.44 -19.71 31.41
N LEU A 387 0.68 -18.61 31.24
CA LEU A 387 -0.33 -18.15 32.21
C LEU A 387 -1.43 -19.20 32.48
N LYS A 388 -1.78 -20.00 31.48
CA LYS A 388 -2.73 -21.12 31.64
C LYS A 388 -2.12 -22.23 32.49
N ASN A 389 -0.86 -22.59 32.25
CA ASN A 389 -0.14 -23.61 33.00
C ASN A 389 0.12 -23.19 34.46
N GLU A 390 0.47 -21.93 34.70
CA GLU A 390 0.52 -21.33 36.04
C GLU A 390 -0.85 -21.43 36.73
N LYS A 391 -1.92 -21.02 36.04
CA LYS A 391 -3.28 -21.05 36.60
C LYS A 391 -3.76 -22.47 36.92
N THR A 392 -3.46 -23.47 36.09
CA THR A 392 -3.77 -24.87 36.41
C THR A 392 -2.93 -25.40 37.58
N SER A 393 -1.67 -24.98 37.70
CA SER A 393 -0.80 -25.38 38.80
C SER A 393 -1.25 -24.77 40.14
N SER A 394 -1.60 -23.49 40.13
CA SER A 394 -2.18 -22.77 41.27
C SER A 394 -3.54 -23.35 41.68
N SER A 395 -4.42 -23.65 40.71
CA SER A 395 -5.70 -24.32 40.97
C SER A 395 -5.52 -25.71 41.58
N GLY A 396 -4.56 -26.50 41.08
CA GLY A 396 -4.26 -27.83 41.61
C GLY A 396 -3.68 -27.80 43.03
N GLU A 397 -2.84 -26.82 43.35
CA GLU A 397 -2.31 -26.64 44.70
C GLU A 397 -3.40 -26.11 45.67
N LEU A 398 -4.30 -25.24 45.21
CA LEU A 398 -5.49 -24.84 45.98
C LEU A 398 -6.46 -26.01 46.22
N GLU A 399 -6.72 -26.85 45.22
CA GLU A 399 -7.52 -28.07 45.38
C GLU A 399 -6.87 -29.05 46.38
N LYS A 400 -5.55 -29.21 46.33
CA LYS A 400 -4.77 -30.00 47.29
C LYS A 400 -4.85 -29.43 48.71
N GLN A 401 -4.72 -28.12 48.89
CA GLN A 401 -4.88 -27.46 50.19
C GLN A 401 -6.32 -27.58 50.72
N ILE A 402 -7.33 -27.46 49.86
CA ILE A 402 -8.74 -27.70 50.23
C ILE A 402 -8.95 -29.15 50.67
N LEU A 403 -8.33 -30.12 50.00
CA LEU A 403 -8.39 -31.53 50.38
C LEU A 403 -7.71 -31.77 51.74
N GLU A 404 -6.53 -31.19 51.97
CA GLU A 404 -5.78 -31.30 53.21
C GLU A 404 -6.54 -30.65 54.38
N HIS A 405 -6.99 -29.40 54.23
CA HIS A 405 -7.87 -28.73 55.20
C HIS A 405 -9.16 -29.52 55.48
N LYS A 406 -9.73 -30.20 54.48
CA LYS A 406 -10.88 -31.08 54.68
C LYS A 406 -10.52 -32.31 55.51
N THR A 407 -9.41 -33.00 55.22
CA THR A 407 -8.98 -34.15 56.02
C THR A 407 -8.67 -33.78 57.47
N VAL A 408 -8.07 -32.60 57.71
CA VAL A 408 -7.84 -32.03 59.04
C VAL A 408 -9.16 -31.63 59.72
N SER A 409 -10.13 -31.08 58.98
CA SER A 409 -11.45 -30.76 59.53
C SER A 409 -12.22 -32.03 59.94
N ASP A 410 -12.17 -33.08 59.12
CA ASP A 410 -12.84 -34.36 59.40
C ASP A 410 -12.10 -35.16 60.50
N SER A 411 -10.78 -35.01 60.68
CA SER A 411 -10.07 -35.55 61.84
C SER A 411 -10.42 -34.77 63.13
N LEU A 412 -10.36 -33.44 63.10
CA LEU A 412 -10.74 -32.60 64.25
C LEU A 412 -12.20 -32.81 64.68
N ARG A 413 -13.11 -33.09 63.73
CA ARG A 413 -14.50 -33.52 64.03
C ARG A 413 -14.55 -34.87 64.75
N LYS A 414 -13.78 -35.86 64.29
CA LYS A 414 -13.70 -37.18 64.92
C LYS A 414 -13.10 -37.09 66.33
N ASP A 415 -12.08 -36.25 66.51
CA ASP A 415 -11.45 -36.01 67.80
C ASP A 415 -12.42 -35.29 68.75
N LEU A 416 -13.15 -34.27 68.25
CA LEU A 416 -14.23 -33.61 68.99
C LEU A 416 -15.35 -34.57 69.39
N ASP A 417 -15.83 -35.43 68.47
CA ASP A 417 -16.81 -36.49 68.77
C ASP A 417 -16.31 -37.48 69.82
N SER A 418 -15.00 -37.75 69.87
CA SER A 418 -14.40 -38.62 70.89
C SER A 418 -14.32 -37.93 72.26
N ALA A 419 -13.94 -36.66 72.31
CA ALA A 419 -13.93 -35.86 73.53
C ALA A 419 -15.35 -35.56 74.05
N LEU A 420 -16.33 -35.42 73.16
CA LEU A 420 -17.75 -35.32 73.53
C LEU A 420 -18.24 -36.62 74.17
N LYS A 421 -17.88 -37.80 73.63
CA LYS A 421 -18.20 -39.09 74.27
C LYS A 421 -17.49 -39.26 75.61
N GLU A 422 -16.20 -38.93 75.71
CA GLU A 422 -15.46 -38.99 76.98
C GLU A 422 -16.07 -38.05 78.02
N THR A 423 -16.48 -36.83 77.64
CA THR A 423 -17.17 -35.91 78.55
C THR A 423 -18.60 -36.33 78.88
N GLU A 424 -19.34 -37.02 78.00
CA GLU A 424 -20.62 -37.65 78.35
C GLU A 424 -20.45 -38.84 79.29
N GLU A 425 -19.43 -39.68 79.08
CA GLU A 425 -19.08 -40.81 79.94
C GLU A 425 -18.66 -40.34 81.34
N LEU A 426 -17.73 -39.37 81.42
CA LEU A 426 -17.32 -38.72 82.66
C LEU A 426 -18.49 -37.99 83.34
N LYS A 427 -19.37 -37.31 82.60
CA LYS A 427 -20.58 -36.69 83.17
C LYS A 427 -21.57 -37.73 83.70
N SER A 428 -21.66 -38.89 83.05
CA SER A 428 -22.43 -40.04 83.57
C SER A 428 -21.80 -40.61 84.84
N GLU A 429 -20.46 -40.60 84.96
CA GLU A 429 -19.75 -41.06 86.14
C GLU A 429 -19.82 -40.06 87.29
N CYS A 430 -19.63 -38.77 87.05
CA CYS A 430 -19.92 -37.70 88.01
C CYS A 430 -21.34 -37.83 88.54
N LYS A 431 -22.36 -38.03 87.68
CA LYS A 431 -23.73 -38.26 88.15
C LYS A 431 -23.87 -39.52 89.00
N LYS A 432 -23.27 -40.66 88.60
CA LYS A 432 -23.24 -41.89 89.42
C LYS A 432 -22.52 -41.68 90.77
N LEU A 433 -21.56 -40.76 90.84
CA LEU A 433 -20.86 -40.38 92.07
C LEU A 433 -21.68 -39.42 92.94
N GLU A 434 -22.42 -38.48 92.33
CA GLU A 434 -23.42 -37.62 92.99
C GLU A 434 -24.56 -38.46 93.60
N ASP A 435 -25.12 -39.40 92.84
CA ASP A 435 -26.16 -40.34 93.32
C ASP A 435 -25.63 -41.20 94.50
N LYS A 436 -24.38 -41.68 94.41
CA LYS A 436 -23.72 -42.40 95.52
C LYS A 436 -23.48 -41.49 96.72
N LEU A 437 -23.05 -40.24 96.53
CA LEU A 437 -22.82 -39.27 97.60
C LEU A 437 -24.13 -38.89 98.32
N ALA A 438 -25.23 -38.75 97.57
CA ALA A 438 -26.56 -38.59 98.13
C ALA A 438 -26.94 -39.78 99.03
N SER A 439 -26.76 -41.02 98.55
CA SER A 439 -27.00 -42.23 99.35
C SER A 439 -26.08 -42.32 100.58
N ALA A 440 -24.84 -41.84 100.49
CA ALA A 440 -23.93 -41.75 101.63
C ALA A 440 -24.44 -40.75 102.70
N SER A 441 -25.11 -39.67 102.29
CA SER A 441 -25.78 -38.75 103.23
C SER A 441 -26.98 -39.39 103.94
N ASP A 442 -27.68 -40.33 103.29
CA ASP A 442 -28.77 -41.09 103.92
C ASP A 442 -28.23 -42.15 104.89
N PHE A 443 -27.12 -42.82 104.55
CA PHE A 443 -26.39 -43.66 105.51
C PHE A 443 -25.81 -42.83 106.68
N GLU A 444 -25.46 -41.57 106.48
CA GLU A 444 -25.04 -40.66 107.56
C GLU A 444 -26.22 -40.34 108.51
N LYS A 445 -27.42 -40.11 107.97
CA LYS A 445 -28.66 -39.95 108.77
C LYS A 445 -28.97 -41.23 109.54
N GLU A 446 -28.98 -42.38 108.86
CA GLU A 446 -29.23 -43.68 109.48
C GLU A 446 -28.20 -44.00 110.57
N SER A 447 -26.93 -43.61 110.38
CA SER A 447 -25.87 -43.74 111.39
C SER A 447 -26.10 -42.83 112.60
N LYS A 448 -26.57 -41.60 112.39
CA LYS A 448 -26.98 -40.68 113.48
C LYS A 448 -28.19 -41.23 114.24
N ASP A 449 -29.20 -41.73 113.55
CA ASP A 449 -30.40 -42.33 114.16
C ASP A 449 -30.07 -43.61 114.94
N LYS A 450 -29.21 -44.48 114.38
CA LYS A 450 -28.66 -45.65 115.10
C LYS A 450 -27.86 -45.23 116.32
N SER A 451 -27.05 -44.17 116.23
CA SER A 451 -26.29 -43.62 117.37
C SER A 451 -27.23 -43.05 118.46
N LEU A 452 -28.33 -42.40 118.06
CA LEU A 452 -29.34 -41.86 118.96
C LEU A 452 -30.16 -42.98 119.63
N LEU A 453 -30.48 -44.06 118.89
CA LEU A 453 -31.07 -45.28 119.43
C LEU A 453 -30.13 -46.01 120.40
N ILE A 454 -28.84 -46.11 120.09
CA ILE A 454 -27.80 -46.61 121.02
C ILE A 454 -27.74 -45.72 122.27
N GLY A 455 -27.90 -44.41 122.14
CA GLY A 455 -28.03 -43.48 123.27
C GLY A 455 -29.24 -43.80 124.17
N LYS A 456 -30.42 -44.02 123.57
CA LYS A 456 -31.65 -44.43 124.29
C LYS A 456 -31.47 -45.76 125.02
N LEU A 457 -31.03 -46.81 124.31
CA LEU A 457 -30.82 -48.15 124.86
C LEU A 457 -29.76 -48.16 125.99
N ARG A 458 -28.70 -47.33 125.88
CA ARG A 458 -27.73 -47.12 126.97
C ARG A 458 -28.36 -46.46 128.19
N HIS A 459 -29.26 -45.49 127.99
CA HIS A 459 -29.95 -44.83 129.11
C HIS A 459 -30.94 -45.79 129.80
N GLU A 460 -31.72 -46.55 129.04
CA GLU A 460 -32.60 -47.62 129.57
C GLU A 460 -31.81 -48.68 130.35
N ALA A 461 -30.66 -49.13 129.83
CA ALA A 461 -29.79 -50.09 130.53
C ALA A 461 -29.17 -49.53 131.83
N VAL A 462 -28.96 -48.21 131.93
CA VAL A 462 -28.53 -47.55 133.18
C VAL A 462 -29.70 -47.50 134.18
N ILE A 463 -30.89 -47.08 133.75
CA ILE A 463 -32.10 -47.05 134.60
C ILE A 463 -32.46 -48.44 135.12
N LEU A 464 -32.33 -49.48 134.28
CA LEU A 464 -32.59 -50.86 134.69
C LEU A 464 -31.59 -51.37 135.75
N ASN A 465 -30.32 -50.96 135.67
CA ASN A 465 -29.33 -51.23 136.72
C ASN A 465 -29.65 -50.49 138.03
N GLU A 466 -30.17 -49.26 137.95
CA GLU A 466 -30.62 -48.50 139.13
C GLU A 466 -31.83 -49.18 139.81
N HIS A 467 -32.80 -49.68 139.03
CA HIS A 467 -33.90 -50.48 139.55
C HIS A 467 -33.43 -51.79 140.21
N LEU A 468 -32.49 -52.51 139.56
CA LEU A 468 -31.89 -53.73 140.12
C LEU A 468 -31.17 -53.46 141.45
N THR A 469 -30.42 -52.35 141.52
CA THR A 469 -29.65 -51.95 142.71
C THR A 469 -30.57 -51.61 143.88
N ASN A 470 -31.65 -50.85 143.62
CA ASN A 470 -32.66 -50.55 144.64
C ASN A 470 -33.37 -51.81 145.17
N ALA A 471 -33.72 -52.77 144.28
CA ALA A 471 -34.32 -54.03 144.68
C ALA A 471 -33.41 -54.86 145.61
N LEU A 472 -32.13 -54.98 145.25
CA LEU A 472 -31.12 -55.66 146.09
C LEU A 472 -30.93 -55.00 147.46
N GLN A 473 -30.95 -53.66 147.51
CA GLN A 473 -30.81 -52.90 148.76
C GLN A 473 -32.05 -53.01 149.67
N MET A 474 -33.23 -53.29 149.11
CA MET A 474 -34.46 -53.54 149.87
C MET A 474 -34.48 -54.95 150.49
N ILE A 475 -34.06 -55.98 149.74
CA ILE A 475 -33.95 -57.37 150.23
C ILE A 475 -32.98 -57.48 151.42
N LYS A 476 -31.90 -56.69 151.43
CA LYS A 476 -30.88 -56.73 152.49
C LYS A 476 -31.32 -56.13 153.85
N LYS A 477 -32.58 -55.71 154.00
CA LYS A 477 -33.12 -55.13 155.26
C LYS A 477 -34.06 -56.06 156.04
N SER A 478 -34.30 -57.29 155.59
CA SER A 478 -35.35 -58.16 156.14
C SER A 478 -34.84 -59.56 156.57
N SER A 479 -33.62 -59.66 157.08
CA SER A 479 -33.02 -60.95 157.49
C SER A 479 -32.13 -60.86 158.74
N GLU A 480 -32.51 -60.05 159.73
CA GLU A 480 -31.93 -60.07 161.08
C GLU A 480 -33.05 -60.28 162.09
N GLY A 481 -32.97 -61.38 162.87
CA GLY A 481 -33.90 -61.65 163.97
C GLY A 481 -34.48 -63.06 163.96
N ASP A 482 -33.75 -64.02 164.53
CA ASP A 482 -34.36 -65.13 165.26
C ASP A 482 -33.71 -65.23 166.64
N THR A 483 -34.52 -65.42 167.68
CA THR A 483 -34.11 -65.29 169.09
C THR A 483 -34.86 -66.29 169.98
N VAL A 484 -34.21 -67.41 170.29
CA VAL A 484 -34.80 -68.49 171.10
C VAL A 484 -35.15 -68.02 172.52
N ASP A 485 -36.38 -68.29 172.96
CA ASP A 485 -36.92 -67.78 174.23
C ASP A 485 -36.32 -68.48 175.46
N LYS A 486 -35.50 -67.73 176.21
CA LYS A 486 -34.70 -68.22 177.33
C LYS A 486 -35.51 -68.78 178.49
N GLN A 487 -36.77 -68.37 178.68
CA GLN A 487 -37.59 -68.87 179.80
C GLN A 487 -38.03 -70.31 179.60
N LEU A 488 -38.39 -70.69 178.37
CA LEU A 488 -38.83 -72.05 178.06
C LEU A 488 -37.67 -73.05 178.19
N VAL A 489 -36.51 -72.71 177.62
CA VAL A 489 -35.28 -73.50 177.67
C VAL A 489 -34.83 -73.79 179.10
N SER A 490 -34.87 -72.77 179.98
CA SER A 490 -34.51 -72.90 181.40
C SER A 490 -35.39 -73.92 182.13
N ASN A 491 -36.70 -73.93 181.87
CA ASN A 491 -37.63 -74.88 182.48
C ASN A 491 -37.37 -76.33 182.03
N LEU A 492 -37.08 -76.56 180.74
CA LEU A 492 -36.73 -77.91 180.27
C LEU A 492 -35.43 -78.41 180.90
N ILE A 493 -34.41 -77.55 181.07
CA ILE A 493 -33.15 -77.92 181.73
C ILE A 493 -33.36 -78.24 183.21
N LEU A 494 -34.20 -77.48 183.93
CA LEU A 494 -34.55 -77.77 185.33
C LEU A 494 -35.31 -79.11 185.48
N SER A 495 -36.23 -79.41 184.56
CA SER A 495 -36.89 -80.71 184.47
C SER A 495 -35.87 -81.84 184.20
N PHE A 496 -34.96 -81.64 183.24
CA PHE A 496 -33.91 -82.61 182.93
C PHE A 496 -33.01 -82.88 184.14
N VAL A 497 -32.56 -81.87 184.89
CA VAL A 497 -31.64 -82.05 186.03
C VAL A 497 -32.31 -82.77 187.21
N SER A 498 -33.58 -82.49 187.47
CA SER A 498 -34.31 -83.08 188.62
C SER A 498 -34.71 -84.55 188.43
N LEU A 499 -34.76 -85.07 187.20
CA LEU A 499 -35.00 -86.49 186.91
C LEU A 499 -33.76 -87.35 187.24
N SER A 500 -33.97 -88.46 187.95
CA SER A 500 -32.90 -89.36 188.39
C SER A 500 -32.29 -90.18 187.23
N ARG A 501 -31.06 -90.68 187.41
CA ARG A 501 -30.18 -91.18 186.33
C ARG A 501 -30.56 -92.53 185.69
N GLY A 502 -31.83 -92.93 185.74
CA GLY A 502 -32.35 -94.14 185.11
C GLY A 502 -33.76 -94.01 184.51
N ASP A 503 -34.38 -92.83 184.57
CA ASP A 503 -35.71 -92.59 183.99
C ASP A 503 -35.61 -92.35 182.48
N THR A 504 -36.36 -93.10 181.67
CA THR A 504 -36.43 -92.93 180.21
C THR A 504 -36.92 -91.55 179.79
N LYS A 505 -37.78 -90.90 180.58
CA LYS A 505 -38.27 -89.53 180.30
C LYS A 505 -37.15 -88.50 180.25
N LYS A 506 -36.02 -88.77 180.92
CA LYS A 506 -34.84 -87.90 180.88
C LYS A 506 -34.26 -87.78 179.46
N PHE A 507 -34.38 -88.83 178.63
CA PHE A 507 -33.96 -88.80 177.23
C PHE A 507 -34.96 -88.02 176.36
N GLU A 508 -36.27 -88.20 176.57
CA GLU A 508 -37.34 -87.47 175.86
C GLU A 508 -37.21 -85.94 176.08
N VAL A 509 -36.97 -85.50 177.32
CA VAL A 509 -36.76 -84.08 177.63
C VAL A 509 -35.48 -83.53 176.96
N LEU A 510 -34.41 -84.33 176.89
CA LEU A 510 -33.17 -83.92 176.22
C LEU A 510 -33.35 -83.80 174.69
N GLN A 511 -34.13 -84.70 174.09
CA GLN A 511 -34.48 -84.65 172.67
C GLN A 511 -35.39 -83.46 172.34
N LEU A 512 -36.29 -83.08 173.26
CA LEU A 512 -37.08 -81.85 173.15
C LEU A 512 -36.21 -80.58 173.24
N ILE A 513 -35.23 -80.53 174.15
CA ILE A 513 -34.24 -79.43 174.21
C ILE A 513 -33.47 -79.36 172.88
N SER A 514 -32.98 -80.51 172.39
CA SER A 514 -32.18 -80.58 171.17
C SER A 514 -32.91 -80.08 169.93
N ASN A 515 -34.21 -80.39 169.78
CA ASN A 515 -35.01 -79.85 168.69
C ASN A 515 -35.31 -78.36 168.87
N PHE A 516 -35.55 -77.86 170.08
CA PHE A 516 -35.94 -76.47 170.31
C PHE A 516 -34.76 -75.47 170.32
N LEU A 517 -33.52 -75.96 170.48
CA LEU A 517 -32.29 -75.18 170.29
C LEU A 517 -31.62 -75.40 168.93
N GLU A 518 -32.26 -76.17 168.04
CA GLU A 518 -31.72 -76.56 166.72
C GLU A 518 -30.28 -77.13 166.78
N TRP A 519 -29.95 -77.91 167.81
CA TRP A 519 -28.61 -78.48 168.01
C TRP A 519 -28.12 -79.21 166.76
N ASP A 520 -26.90 -78.90 166.32
CA ASP A 520 -26.34 -79.54 165.13
C ASP A 520 -25.95 -81.01 165.45
N GLU A 521 -25.74 -81.82 164.41
CA GLU A 521 -25.61 -83.28 164.57
C GLU A 521 -24.38 -83.68 165.41
N GLN A 522 -23.34 -82.84 165.44
CA GLN A 522 -22.20 -83.03 166.36
C GLN A 522 -22.59 -82.81 167.83
N GLU A 523 -23.42 -81.82 168.13
CA GLU A 523 -23.89 -81.54 169.49
C GLU A 523 -24.86 -82.63 169.98
N LYS A 524 -25.71 -83.15 169.09
CA LYS A 524 -26.55 -84.35 169.34
C LYS A 524 -25.71 -85.58 169.67
N VAL A 525 -24.64 -85.85 168.93
CA VAL A 525 -23.69 -86.93 169.26
C VAL A 525 -23.06 -86.70 170.64
N GLN A 526 -22.63 -85.47 170.94
CA GLN A 526 -21.97 -85.14 172.22
C GLN A 526 -22.92 -85.19 173.43
N ALA A 527 -24.20 -84.87 173.24
CA ALA A 527 -25.27 -85.07 174.23
C ALA A 527 -25.67 -86.55 174.40
N GLY A 528 -25.15 -87.46 173.56
CA GLY A 528 -25.40 -88.90 173.60
C GLY A 528 -26.63 -89.37 172.83
N LEU A 529 -27.17 -88.55 171.91
CA LEU A 529 -28.41 -88.82 171.18
C LEU A 529 -28.21 -89.65 169.90
N SER A 530 -27.06 -89.56 169.21
CA SER A 530 -26.82 -90.18 167.89
C SER A 530 -25.37 -90.67 167.67
N ARG A 531 -25.09 -91.29 166.51
CA ARG A 531 -23.76 -91.84 166.07
C ARG A 531 -23.62 -91.72 164.53
N SER A 532 -22.40 -91.53 164.00
CA SER A 532 -22.14 -90.89 162.68
C SER A 532 -21.39 -91.73 161.60
N SER A 533 -21.57 -91.41 160.30
CA SER A 533 -20.80 -91.87 159.11
C SER A 533 -20.94 -90.92 157.86
N PHE A 534 -20.41 -91.25 156.66
CA PHE A 534 -19.70 -90.32 155.72
C PHE A 534 -19.94 -90.54 154.16
N VAL A 535 -19.27 -89.79 153.23
CA VAL A 535 -19.19 -89.87 151.70
C VAL A 535 -20.24 -89.01 150.90
N THR A 536 -20.08 -88.25 149.77
CA THR A 536 -19.18 -87.96 148.58
C THR A 536 -19.50 -88.72 147.24
N ASP A 537 -19.26 -88.31 145.95
CA ASP A 537 -18.46 -87.30 145.18
C ASP A 537 -19.07 -87.00 143.74
N GLY A 538 -18.47 -86.19 142.82
CA GLY A 538 -19.04 -85.77 141.48
C GLY A 538 -18.11 -85.68 140.21
N LYS A 539 -18.60 -85.35 138.98
CA LYS A 539 -17.78 -85.20 137.70
C LYS A 539 -18.43 -84.49 136.44
N LEU A 540 -17.71 -84.48 135.28
CA LEU A 540 -17.84 -83.75 133.98
C LEU A 540 -18.50 -84.53 132.78
N GLU A 541 -18.51 -83.95 131.53
CA GLU A 541 -18.58 -84.55 130.13
C GLU A 541 -19.93 -84.46 129.32
N LYS A 542 -20.03 -84.36 127.94
CA LYS A 542 -19.18 -83.83 126.83
C LYS A 542 -19.91 -83.75 125.42
N SER A 543 -19.37 -82.95 124.46
CA SER A 543 -19.21 -83.12 122.96
C SER A 543 -20.35 -83.21 121.87
N SER A 544 -20.30 -82.26 120.90
CA SER A 544 -20.31 -82.34 119.39
C SER A 544 -21.33 -83.10 118.49
N SER A 545 -21.70 -82.52 117.32
CA SER A 545 -21.82 -83.19 115.98
C SER A 545 -21.93 -82.18 114.78
N SER A 546 -22.12 -82.65 113.53
CA SER A 546 -21.79 -81.93 112.26
C SER A 546 -22.54 -82.43 110.98
N THR A 547 -22.40 -81.77 109.81
CA THR A 547 -22.55 -82.30 108.41
C THR A 547 -22.04 -81.27 107.35
N GLN A 548 -21.72 -81.70 106.11
CA GLN A 548 -21.10 -80.92 105.00
C GLN A 548 -21.90 -80.99 103.68
N LEU A 549 -21.54 -80.18 102.66
CA LEU A 549 -21.12 -80.69 101.33
C LEU A 549 -20.30 -79.67 100.50
N SER A 550 -19.63 -80.15 99.44
CA SER A 550 -18.69 -79.48 98.50
C SER A 550 -19.32 -78.38 97.61
N GLY A 551 -18.60 -77.42 97.00
CA GLY A 551 -17.15 -77.17 96.85
C GLY A 551 -16.93 -75.91 95.93
N GLN A 552 -15.83 -75.66 95.19
CA GLN A 552 -14.49 -76.26 95.06
C GLN A 552 -13.55 -75.32 94.24
N GLY A 553 -12.30 -75.08 94.67
CA GLY A 553 -11.29 -74.24 93.98
C GLY A 553 -11.46 -72.72 94.22
N GLY A 554 -10.43 -71.89 94.43
CA GLY A 554 -8.97 -72.03 94.27
C GLY A 554 -8.49 -71.02 93.20
N ASP A 555 -7.69 -69.99 93.47
CA ASP A 555 -6.58 -69.88 94.45
C ASP A 555 -6.58 -68.52 95.24
N ARG A 556 -5.60 -68.31 96.14
CA ARG A 556 -5.45 -67.13 97.02
C ARG A 556 -4.11 -66.40 96.83
N GLN A 557 -4.13 -65.06 96.90
CA GLN A 557 -3.09 -64.24 97.56
C GLN A 557 -3.79 -63.01 98.21
N PRO A 558 -3.22 -62.38 99.27
CA PRO A 558 -3.96 -61.49 100.16
C PRO A 558 -3.93 -60.01 99.74
N ALA A 559 -4.79 -59.21 100.38
CA ALA A 559 -4.90 -57.78 100.13
C ALA A 559 -3.63 -57.00 100.54
N VAL A 560 -3.01 -56.32 99.56
CA VAL A 560 -1.99 -55.29 99.82
C VAL A 560 -2.70 -53.99 100.21
N GLY A 561 -2.44 -53.52 101.43
CA GLY A 561 -3.05 -52.31 101.98
C GLY A 561 -2.59 -51.01 101.31
N PHE A 562 -3.32 -49.93 101.58
CA PHE A 562 -3.17 -48.56 101.06
C PHE A 562 -1.72 -48.07 100.88
N PHE A 563 -0.83 -48.38 101.83
CA PHE A 563 0.60 -48.03 101.76
C PHE A 563 1.34 -48.56 100.53
N GLY A 564 0.96 -49.72 99.99
CA GLY A 564 1.62 -50.28 98.80
C GLY A 564 1.41 -49.41 97.55
N LYS A 565 0.19 -48.89 97.36
CA LYS A 565 -0.11 -47.97 96.26
C LYS A 565 0.47 -46.56 96.46
N PHE A 566 0.68 -46.16 97.72
CA PHE A 566 1.38 -44.90 98.02
C PHE A 566 2.89 -45.01 97.73
N ALA A 567 3.51 -46.17 97.99
CA ALA A 567 4.89 -46.43 97.57
C ALA A 567 5.01 -46.49 96.03
N GLU A 568 4.11 -47.20 95.35
CA GLU A 568 4.04 -47.24 93.87
C GLU A 568 3.85 -45.85 93.25
N PHE A 569 3.06 -44.98 93.88
CA PHE A 569 2.93 -43.57 93.48
C PHE A 569 4.25 -42.80 93.65
N LEU A 570 4.93 -42.94 94.79
CA LEU A 570 6.20 -42.24 95.04
C LEU A 570 7.33 -42.69 94.11
N ASP A 571 7.47 -43.99 93.82
CA ASP A 571 8.45 -44.49 92.85
C ASP A 571 8.13 -44.00 91.41
N ARG A 572 6.85 -43.94 91.05
CA ARG A 572 6.38 -43.46 89.75
C ARG A 572 6.54 -41.94 89.56
N GLU A 573 6.43 -41.16 90.63
CA GLU A 573 6.69 -39.72 90.63
C GLU A 573 8.21 -39.43 90.62
N ALA A 574 9.00 -40.19 91.40
CA ALA A 574 10.47 -40.10 91.44
C ALA A 574 11.14 -40.54 90.12
N GLY A 575 10.49 -41.43 89.36
CA GLY A 575 10.94 -41.90 88.05
C GLY A 575 10.79 -40.92 86.88
N LYS A 576 10.39 -39.66 87.12
CA LYS A 576 10.27 -38.63 86.07
C LYS A 576 11.18 -37.41 86.29
N LYS A 577 12.41 -37.53 85.77
CA LYS A 577 13.28 -36.42 85.35
C LYS A 577 13.93 -36.77 84.02
#